data_AF-A0A223N314-F1
#
_entry.id   AF-A0A223N314-F1
#
_cell.length_a   1.000
_cell.length_b   1.000
_cell.length_c   1.000
_cell.angle_alpha   90.00
_cell.angle_beta   90.00
_cell.angle_gamma   90.00
#
_symmetry.space_group_name_H-M   'P 1'
#
loop_
_entity.id
_entity.type
_entity.pdbx_description
1 polymer ?
#
loop_
_entity_poly.entity_id
_entity_poly.type
_entity_poly.pdbx_seq_one_letter_code
_entity_poly.pdbx_strand_id
1 'polypeptide(L)'
;MIEFKEGVSTPENWFRQAWQMFEASKSLYEVFSVREMNTSEKDNYRHVGAMKGAMLLLGLAAENALKGALIYKHKPDTSNDRLYPNHFHKNAHDLTDVADKLHLELSEPQLELLGRLTIFVQWASKYHVPLKKSELERASGKIKLVYPSDYADVENLILRLQIESGYDETYGWPQKKS
;
A
#
# COMPACT_ATOMS: atom_id res chain seq x y z
N MET A 1 -22.14 -4.03 -10.81
CA MET A 1 -22.14 -3.34 -9.50
C MET A 1 -21.69 -4.36 -8.48
N ILE A 2 -20.64 -4.08 -7.69
CA ILE A 2 -20.13 -5.04 -6.70
C ILE A 2 -21.01 -4.93 -5.44
N GLU A 3 -21.56 -6.06 -4.99
CA GLU A 3 -22.25 -6.18 -3.70
C GLU A 3 -21.27 -5.87 -2.55
N PHE A 4 -21.66 -5.03 -1.59
CA PHE A 4 -20.75 -4.55 -0.53
C PHE A 4 -20.00 -5.70 0.17
N LYS A 5 -20.73 -6.73 0.61
CA LYS A 5 -20.17 -7.88 1.34
C LYS A 5 -19.17 -8.65 0.49
N GLU A 6 -19.46 -8.84 -0.80
CA GLU A 6 -18.55 -9.47 -1.75
C GLU A 6 -17.31 -8.60 -1.98
N GLY A 7 -17.49 -7.29 -2.13
CA GLY A 7 -16.41 -6.33 -2.32
C GLY A 7 -15.37 -6.41 -1.22
N VAL A 8 -15.81 -6.39 0.04
CA VAL A 8 -14.90 -6.36 1.19
C VAL A 8 -14.36 -7.72 1.62
N SER A 9 -15.08 -8.82 1.33
CA SER A 9 -14.74 -10.16 1.84
C SER A 9 -14.00 -11.05 0.83
N THR A 10 -13.74 -10.53 -0.36
CA THR A 10 -13.09 -11.26 -1.46
C THR A 10 -11.64 -10.80 -1.64
N PRO A 11 -10.64 -11.64 -1.35
CA PRO A 11 -9.22 -11.27 -1.46
C PRO A 11 -8.83 -10.72 -2.83
N GLU A 12 -9.35 -11.32 -3.91
CA GLU A 12 -9.10 -10.88 -5.30
C GLU A 12 -9.34 -9.38 -5.49
N ASN A 13 -10.42 -8.82 -4.93
CA ASN A 13 -10.74 -7.40 -5.10
C ASN A 13 -9.67 -6.50 -4.47
N TRP A 14 -9.11 -6.91 -3.33
CA TRP A 14 -8.03 -6.19 -2.66
C TRP A 14 -6.72 -6.28 -3.44
N PHE A 15 -6.35 -7.46 -3.95
CA PHE A 15 -5.15 -7.62 -4.79
C PHE A 15 -5.27 -6.90 -6.13
N ARG A 16 -6.45 -6.91 -6.75
CA ARG A 16 -6.73 -6.11 -7.94
C ARG A 16 -6.49 -4.62 -7.67
N GLN A 17 -6.97 -4.12 -6.52
CA GLN A 17 -6.73 -2.75 -6.12
C GLN A 17 -5.25 -2.48 -5.85
N ALA A 18 -4.53 -3.44 -5.25
CA ALA A 18 -3.09 -3.35 -5.00
C ALA A 18 -2.32 -3.17 -6.31
N TRP A 19 -2.54 -4.03 -7.30
CA TRP A 19 -1.89 -3.94 -8.61
C TRP A 19 -2.20 -2.64 -9.35
N GLN A 20 -3.47 -2.20 -9.36
CA GLN A 20 -3.84 -0.95 -10.00
C GLN A 20 -3.09 0.25 -9.39
N MET A 21 -2.96 0.29 -8.06
CA MET A 21 -2.23 1.35 -7.36
C MET A 21 -0.72 1.24 -7.58
N PHE A 22 -0.17 0.02 -7.63
CA PHE A 22 1.23 -0.22 -7.92
C PHE A 22 1.62 0.27 -9.32
N GLU A 23 0.84 -0.10 -10.35
CA GLU A 23 1.08 0.35 -11.73
C GLU A 23 0.94 1.87 -11.86
N ALA A 24 -0.10 2.46 -11.26
CA ALA A 24 -0.28 3.91 -11.27
C ALA A 24 0.87 4.65 -10.54
N SER A 25 1.41 4.04 -9.48
CA SER A 25 2.59 4.57 -8.79
C SER A 25 3.81 4.66 -9.71
N LYS A 26 4.05 3.63 -10.53
CA LYS A 26 5.16 3.63 -11.50
C LYS A 26 5.02 4.77 -12.51
N SER A 27 3.82 5.00 -13.05
CA SER A 27 3.58 6.11 -13.97
C SER A 27 3.86 7.49 -13.35
N LEU A 28 3.54 7.68 -12.06
CA LEU A 28 3.90 8.93 -11.37
C LEU A 28 5.40 9.03 -11.08
N TYR A 29 6.04 7.90 -10.78
CA TYR A 29 7.48 7.87 -10.60
C TYR A 29 8.24 8.27 -11.88
N GLU A 30 7.79 7.82 -13.05
CA GLU A 30 8.37 8.22 -14.33
C GLU A 30 8.40 9.75 -14.47
N VAL A 31 7.27 10.43 -14.19
CA VAL A 31 7.19 11.90 -14.20
C VAL A 31 8.17 12.55 -13.23
N PHE A 32 8.34 11.98 -12.03
CA PHE A 32 9.30 12.47 -11.04
C PHE A 32 10.76 12.20 -11.43
N SER A 33 11.04 11.09 -12.10
CA SER A 33 12.39 10.63 -12.43
C SER A 33 13.05 11.40 -13.58
N VAL A 34 12.25 12.12 -14.37
CA VAL A 34 12.73 12.97 -15.46
C VAL A 34 13.59 14.11 -14.90
N ARG A 35 14.88 14.11 -15.25
CA ARG A 35 15.88 15.09 -14.80
C ARG A 35 15.86 16.40 -15.59
N GLU A 36 14.71 16.84 -16.05
CA GLU A 36 14.60 18.17 -16.64
C GLU A 36 14.90 19.21 -15.55
N MET A 37 15.71 20.22 -15.87
CA MET A 37 15.93 21.32 -14.93
C MET A 37 14.57 21.94 -14.65
N ASN A 38 14.15 21.99 -13.38
CA ASN A 38 12.90 22.62 -12.99
C ASN A 38 12.98 24.11 -13.32
N THR A 39 12.45 24.51 -14.47
CA THR A 39 12.57 25.88 -14.97
C THR A 39 11.56 26.83 -14.33
N SER A 40 10.55 26.29 -13.63
CA SER A 40 9.49 27.05 -13.01
C SER A 40 9.00 26.45 -11.68
N GLU A 41 8.31 27.26 -10.88
CA GLU A 41 7.64 26.79 -9.65
C GLU A 41 6.55 25.75 -9.96
N LYS A 42 5.86 25.89 -11.10
CA LYS A 42 4.89 24.92 -11.58
C LYS A 42 5.52 23.54 -11.83
N ASP A 43 6.74 23.51 -12.36
CA ASP A 43 7.48 22.26 -12.58
C ASP A 43 7.86 21.61 -11.24
N ASN A 44 8.27 22.42 -10.25
CA ASN A 44 8.52 21.95 -8.89
C ASN A 44 7.26 21.31 -8.27
N TYR A 45 6.10 21.97 -8.38
CA TYR A 45 4.84 21.41 -7.90
C TYR A 45 4.50 20.09 -8.58
N ARG A 46 4.72 19.99 -9.90
CA ARG A 46 4.50 18.75 -10.65
C ARG A 46 5.42 17.63 -10.15
N HIS A 47 6.73 17.86 -10.01
CA HIS A 47 7.68 16.83 -9.60
C HIS A 47 7.50 16.40 -8.15
N VAL A 48 7.33 17.35 -7.22
CA VAL A 48 7.08 17.03 -5.81
C VAL A 48 5.72 16.34 -5.64
N GLY A 49 4.70 16.81 -6.36
CA GLY A 49 3.38 16.19 -6.38
C GLY A 49 3.43 14.76 -6.92
N ALA A 50 4.17 14.53 -8.01
CA ALA A 50 4.38 13.21 -8.60
C ALA A 50 5.10 12.26 -7.62
N MET A 51 6.16 12.71 -6.94
CA MET A 51 6.86 11.91 -5.91
C MET A 51 5.93 11.54 -4.74
N LYS A 52 5.19 12.52 -4.20
CA LYS A 52 4.23 12.28 -3.12
C LYS A 52 3.11 11.33 -3.55
N GLY A 53 2.60 11.51 -4.76
CA GLY A 53 1.58 10.65 -5.34
C GLY A 53 2.09 9.23 -5.55
N ALA A 54 3.28 9.07 -6.13
CA ALA A 54 3.93 7.78 -6.32
C ALA A 54 4.07 7.03 -5.00
N MET A 55 4.58 7.69 -3.95
CA MET A 55 4.73 7.08 -2.62
C MET A 55 3.39 6.74 -1.95
N LEU A 56 2.37 7.58 -2.11
CA LEU A 56 1.03 7.30 -1.59
C LEU A 56 0.46 6.04 -2.23
N LEU A 57 0.51 5.97 -3.56
CA LEU A 57 -0.02 4.84 -4.32
C LEU A 57 0.77 3.56 -4.06
N LEU A 58 2.11 3.65 -3.91
CA LEU A 58 2.95 2.51 -3.54
C LEU A 58 2.59 1.98 -2.15
N GLY A 59 2.39 2.88 -1.18
CA GLY A 59 1.97 2.51 0.17
C GLY A 59 0.56 1.91 0.21
N LEU A 60 -0.38 2.48 -0.55
CA LEU A 60 -1.73 1.91 -0.69
C LEU A 60 -1.71 0.55 -1.41
N ALA A 61 -0.80 0.33 -2.37
CA ALA A 61 -0.64 -0.95 -3.02
C ALA A 61 -0.23 -2.03 -2.01
N ALA A 62 0.81 -1.77 -1.23
CA ALA A 62 1.25 -2.65 -0.14
C ALA A 62 0.15 -2.86 0.91
N GLU A 63 -0.55 -1.80 1.32
CA GLU A 63 -1.66 -1.88 2.27
C GLU A 63 -2.79 -2.78 1.76
N ASN A 64 -3.19 -2.61 0.49
CA ASN A 64 -4.26 -3.44 -0.10
C ASN A 64 -3.86 -4.90 -0.20
N ALA A 65 -2.61 -5.22 -0.57
CA ALA A 65 -2.14 -6.61 -0.61
C ALA A 65 -2.13 -7.26 0.78
N LEU A 66 -1.62 -6.55 1.80
CA LEU A 66 -1.65 -7.00 3.19
C LEU A 66 -3.10 -7.23 3.68
N LYS A 67 -4.02 -6.31 3.38
CA LYS A 67 -5.43 -6.46 3.71
C LYS A 67 -6.07 -7.65 2.98
N GLY A 68 -5.78 -7.84 1.70
CA GLY A 68 -6.26 -8.97 0.91
C GLY A 68 -5.84 -10.32 1.49
N ALA A 69 -4.57 -10.45 1.87
CA ALA A 69 -4.06 -11.63 2.56
C ALA A 69 -4.73 -11.85 3.92
N LEU A 70 -4.99 -10.77 4.67
CA LEU A 70 -5.67 -10.89 5.95
C LEU A 70 -7.12 -11.36 5.80
N ILE A 71 -7.84 -10.85 4.79
CA ILE A 71 -9.22 -11.28 4.46
C ILE A 71 -9.27 -12.75 4.04
N TYR A 72 -8.21 -13.24 3.39
CA TYR A 72 -8.09 -14.65 3.05
C TYR A 72 -7.95 -15.51 4.30
N LYS A 73 -7.03 -15.15 5.22
CA LYS A 73 -6.78 -15.90 6.46
C LYS A 73 -7.92 -15.75 7.49
N HIS A 74 -8.51 -14.56 7.60
CA HIS A 74 -9.49 -14.20 8.61
C HIS A 74 -10.67 -13.49 7.95
N LYS A 75 -11.83 -14.15 7.91
CA LYS A 75 -13.04 -13.53 7.37
C LYS A 75 -13.48 -12.33 8.23
N PRO A 76 -13.78 -11.17 7.62
CA PRO A 76 -14.23 -10.01 8.37
C PRO A 76 -15.65 -10.19 8.88
N ASP A 77 -15.94 -9.64 10.06
CA ASP A 77 -17.31 -9.43 10.51
C ASP A 77 -17.94 -8.27 9.73
N THR A 78 -19.02 -8.58 9.02
CA THR A 78 -19.79 -7.65 8.18
C THR A 78 -21.27 -7.56 8.61
N SER A 79 -21.61 -8.08 9.81
CA SER A 79 -22.98 -8.17 10.33
C SER A 79 -23.72 -6.84 10.45
N ASN A 80 -23.00 -5.72 10.52
CA ASN A 80 -23.56 -4.36 10.66
C ASN A 80 -23.43 -3.54 9.37
N ASP A 81 -23.43 -4.19 8.20
CA ASP A 81 -23.24 -3.56 6.88
C ASP A 81 -22.00 -2.66 6.80
N ARG A 82 -20.97 -3.00 7.57
CA ARG A 82 -19.70 -2.27 7.62
C ARG A 82 -18.52 -3.19 7.85
N LEU A 83 -17.37 -2.76 7.36
CA LEU A 83 -16.07 -3.34 7.70
C LEU A 83 -15.38 -2.44 8.71
N TYR A 84 -15.07 -2.99 9.88
CA TYR A 84 -14.40 -2.23 10.92
C TYR A 84 -12.89 -2.14 10.65
N PRO A 85 -12.27 -0.95 10.73
CA PRO A 85 -10.83 -0.81 10.45
C PRO A 85 -9.93 -1.62 11.39
N ASN A 86 -10.38 -1.89 12.62
CA ASN A 86 -9.65 -2.70 13.60
C ASN A 86 -9.44 -4.17 13.15
N HIS A 87 -10.22 -4.65 12.18
CA HIS A 87 -9.98 -5.92 11.52
C HIS A 87 -8.55 -5.94 10.95
N PHE A 88 -8.12 -4.86 10.31
CA PHE A 88 -6.80 -4.75 9.69
C PHE A 88 -5.73 -4.30 10.67
N HIS A 89 -5.89 -3.15 11.31
CA HIS A 89 -4.79 -2.50 12.01
C HIS A 89 -5.22 -2.00 13.40
N LYS A 90 -4.29 -1.96 14.36
CA LYS A 90 -4.57 -1.33 15.67
C LYS A 90 -4.52 0.18 15.52
N ASN A 91 -3.49 0.67 14.82
CA ASN A 91 -3.34 2.06 14.42
C ASN A 91 -3.72 2.25 12.96
N ALA A 92 -4.51 3.29 12.65
CA ALA A 92 -5.00 3.51 11.29
C ALA A 92 -3.85 3.58 10.27
N HIS A 93 -3.94 2.76 9.22
CA HIS A 93 -2.97 2.68 8.13
C HIS A 93 -1.54 2.29 8.53
N ASP A 94 -1.36 1.62 9.66
CA ASP A 94 -0.05 1.09 10.01
C ASP A 94 0.20 -0.26 9.33
N LEU A 95 1.07 -0.28 8.31
CA LEU A 95 1.35 -1.48 7.53
C LEU A 95 2.13 -2.53 8.34
N THR A 96 2.96 -2.11 9.31
CA THR A 96 3.68 -3.07 10.15
C THR A 96 2.72 -3.81 11.07
N ASP A 97 1.67 -3.15 11.59
CA ASP A 97 0.62 -3.81 12.37
C ASP A 97 -0.08 -4.93 11.58
N VAL A 98 -0.32 -4.72 10.28
CA VAL A 98 -0.99 -5.73 9.43
C VAL A 98 -0.05 -6.89 9.11
N ALA A 99 1.22 -6.60 8.82
CA ALA A 99 2.24 -7.61 8.59
C ALA A 99 2.44 -8.51 9.84
N ASP A 100 2.46 -7.91 11.03
CA ASP A 100 2.57 -8.63 12.30
C ASP A 100 1.37 -9.57 12.53
N LYS A 101 0.14 -9.11 12.24
CA LYS A 101 -1.07 -9.94 12.31
C LYS A 101 -1.07 -11.10 11.32
N LEU A 102 -0.39 -10.95 10.20
CA LEU A 102 -0.21 -12.00 9.20
C LEU A 102 0.91 -12.98 9.57
N HIS A 103 1.68 -12.67 10.62
CA HIS A 103 2.89 -13.37 11.03
C HIS A 103 3.93 -13.46 9.89
N LEU A 104 4.12 -12.35 9.16
CA LEU A 104 5.11 -12.30 8.09
C LEU A 104 6.52 -12.21 8.68
N GLU A 105 7.40 -13.08 8.22
CA GLU A 105 8.84 -12.94 8.45
C GLU A 105 9.38 -11.87 7.50
N LEU A 106 9.72 -10.70 8.05
CA LEU A 106 10.25 -9.56 7.31
C LEU A 106 11.69 -9.28 7.71
N SER A 107 12.53 -8.99 6.72
CA SER A 107 13.88 -8.49 6.96
C SER A 107 13.85 -7.04 7.48
N GLU A 108 14.95 -6.58 8.08
CA GLU A 108 15.06 -5.18 8.54
C GLU A 108 14.79 -4.16 7.42
N PRO A 109 15.30 -4.31 6.18
CA PRO A 109 14.96 -3.41 5.07
C PRO A 109 13.46 -3.40 4.74
N GLN A 110 12.79 -4.56 4.78
CA GLN A 110 11.35 -4.64 4.51
C GLN A 110 10.54 -3.93 5.61
N LEU A 111 10.92 -4.09 6.87
CA LEU A 111 10.33 -3.37 7.99
C LEU A 111 10.55 -1.86 7.86
N GLU A 112 11.75 -1.43 7.48
CA GLU A 112 12.04 -0.03 7.22
C GLU A 112 11.15 0.52 6.11
N LEU A 113 11.03 -0.21 4.99
CA LEU A 113 10.18 0.16 3.86
C LEU A 113 8.71 0.29 4.27
N LEU A 114 8.13 -0.70 4.94
CA LEU A 114 6.75 -0.62 5.42
C LEU A 114 6.55 0.56 6.37
N GLY A 115 7.52 0.82 7.25
CA GLY A 115 7.49 1.99 8.14
C GLY A 115 7.51 3.32 7.38
N ARG A 116 8.30 3.44 6.30
CA ARG A 116 8.27 4.62 5.41
C ARG A 116 6.92 4.75 4.73
N LEU A 117 6.40 3.67 4.14
CA LEU A 117 5.12 3.67 3.43
C LEU A 117 3.95 4.03 4.36
N THR A 118 3.93 3.53 5.61
CA THR A 118 2.98 3.94 6.66
C THR A 118 2.94 5.45 6.81
N ILE A 119 4.10 6.12 6.88
CA ILE A 119 4.17 7.58 7.03
C ILE A 119 3.54 8.31 5.83
N PHE A 120 3.81 7.84 4.61
CA PHE A 120 3.22 8.44 3.40
C PHE A 120 1.72 8.27 3.32
N VAL A 121 1.20 7.07 3.61
CA VAL A 121 -0.24 6.79 3.64
C VAL A 121 -0.93 7.59 4.75
N GLN A 122 -0.32 7.70 5.93
CA GLN A 122 -0.91 8.40 7.06
C GLN A 122 -0.96 9.92 6.84
N TRP A 123 0.11 10.55 6.36
CA TRP A 123 0.11 12.02 6.23
C TRP A 123 1.06 12.62 5.18
N ALA A 124 2.25 12.07 4.94
CA ALA A 124 3.31 12.82 4.23
C ALA A 124 3.01 13.16 2.76
N SER A 125 2.12 12.39 2.12
CA SER A 125 1.63 12.69 0.77
C SER A 125 0.43 13.63 0.73
N LYS A 126 -0.26 13.82 1.86
CA LYS A 126 -1.53 14.57 1.95
C LYS A 126 -1.36 15.96 2.56
N TYR A 127 -0.43 16.07 3.51
CA TYR A 127 -0.21 17.28 4.29
C TYR A 127 1.28 17.66 4.27
N HIS A 128 1.56 18.93 4.57
CA HIS A 128 2.93 19.40 4.70
C HIS A 128 3.60 18.88 5.99
N VAL A 129 2.83 18.75 7.06
CA VAL A 129 3.27 18.35 8.40
C VAL A 129 2.18 17.48 9.04
N PRO A 130 2.51 16.50 9.89
CA PRO A 130 1.49 15.75 10.62
C PRO A 130 0.86 16.61 11.71
N LEU A 131 -0.32 16.17 12.17
CA LEU A 131 -1.05 16.85 13.25
C LEU A 131 -0.39 16.69 14.63
N LYS A 132 0.58 15.78 14.78
CA LYS A 132 1.30 15.50 16.03
C LYS A 132 2.80 15.67 15.82
N LYS A 133 3.48 16.36 16.74
CA LYS A 133 4.94 16.57 16.66
C LYS A 133 5.73 15.26 16.69
N SER A 134 5.31 14.29 17.51
CA SER A 134 5.94 12.97 17.59
C SER A 134 5.96 12.24 16.24
N GLU A 135 4.96 12.46 15.40
CA GLU A 135 4.89 11.88 14.05
C GLU A 135 5.91 12.51 13.11
N LEU A 136 6.17 13.80 13.27
CA LEU A 136 7.20 14.51 12.51
C LEU A 136 8.59 13.99 12.91
N GLU A 137 8.84 13.83 14.21
CA GLU A 137 10.09 13.28 14.74
C GLU A 137 10.31 11.84 14.26
N ARG A 138 9.26 10.99 14.29
CA ARG A 138 9.28 9.61 13.78
C ARG A 138 9.63 9.53 12.29
N ALA A 139 9.26 10.54 11.52
CA ALA A 139 9.46 10.61 10.08
C ALA A 139 10.82 11.20 9.66
N SER A 140 11.60 11.73 10.61
CA SER A 140 12.92 12.29 10.32
C SER A 140 13.83 11.27 9.62
N GLY A 141 14.41 11.65 8.49
CA GLY A 141 15.24 10.77 7.65
C GLY A 141 14.50 9.68 6.86
N LYS A 142 13.16 9.59 6.99
CA LYS A 142 12.32 8.54 6.37
C LYS A 142 11.50 9.02 5.18
N ILE A 143 11.38 10.34 4.95
CA ILE A 143 10.69 10.90 3.79
C ILE A 143 11.59 10.80 2.55
N LYS A 144 11.71 9.59 2.03
CA LYS A 144 12.51 9.26 0.84
C LYS A 144 11.86 8.10 0.09
N LEU A 145 12.11 8.07 -1.22
CA LEU A 145 11.83 6.95 -2.11
C LEU A 145 13.16 6.40 -2.60
N VAL A 146 13.36 5.09 -2.53
CA VAL A 146 14.57 4.43 -3.04
C VAL A 146 14.21 3.57 -4.23
N TYR A 147 14.60 4.00 -5.43
CA TYR A 147 14.36 3.26 -6.67
C TYR A 147 15.65 2.57 -7.15
N PRO A 148 15.59 1.34 -7.68
CA PRO A 148 14.38 0.52 -7.93
C PRO A 148 13.93 -0.34 -6.74
N SER A 149 14.69 -0.39 -5.64
CA SER A 149 14.49 -1.35 -4.55
C SER A 149 13.10 -1.31 -3.94
N ASP A 150 12.56 -0.12 -3.63
CA ASP A 150 11.27 0.01 -2.96
C ASP A 150 10.13 -0.55 -3.83
N TYR A 151 10.24 -0.42 -5.16
CA TYR A 151 9.25 -0.98 -6.08
C TYR A 151 9.38 -2.49 -6.19
N ALA A 152 10.61 -3.00 -6.33
CA ALA A 152 10.85 -4.44 -6.39
C ALA A 152 10.37 -5.14 -5.10
N ASP A 153 10.63 -4.55 -3.94
CA ASP A 153 10.20 -5.11 -2.66
C ASP A 153 8.67 -5.13 -2.51
N VAL A 154 7.97 -4.07 -2.95
CA VAL A 154 6.51 -4.05 -2.94
C VAL A 154 5.91 -5.00 -3.96
N GLU A 155 6.47 -5.10 -5.16
CA GLU A 155 6.04 -6.05 -6.19
C GLU A 155 6.16 -7.49 -5.68
N ASN A 156 7.31 -7.84 -5.12
CA ASN A 156 7.56 -9.15 -4.52
C ASN A 156 6.61 -9.43 -3.35
N LEU A 157 6.31 -8.42 -2.52
CA LEU A 157 5.33 -8.54 -1.44
C LEU A 157 3.93 -8.84 -1.99
N ILE A 158 3.48 -8.11 -3.01
CA ILE A 158 2.15 -8.31 -3.62
C ILE A 158 2.07 -9.72 -4.21
N LEU A 159 3.05 -10.13 -5.02
CA LEU A 159 3.09 -11.45 -5.65
C LEU A 159 3.07 -12.58 -4.61
N ARG A 160 3.96 -12.52 -3.61
CA ARG A 160 4.03 -13.52 -2.54
C ARG A 160 2.68 -13.66 -1.82
N LEU A 161 2.12 -12.54 -1.37
CA LEU A 161 0.85 -12.54 -0.63
C LEU A 161 -0.32 -12.99 -1.50
N GLN A 162 -0.31 -12.65 -2.79
CA GLN A 162 -1.35 -13.06 -3.73
C GLN A 162 -1.36 -14.58 -3.90
N ILE A 163 -0.19 -15.19 -4.14
CA ILE A 163 -0.04 -16.64 -4.26
C ILE A 163 -0.45 -17.34 -2.96
N GLU A 164 0.05 -16.87 -1.82
CA GLU A 164 -0.31 -17.40 -0.49
C GLU A 164 -1.81 -17.26 -0.18
N SER A 165 -2.51 -16.34 -0.86
CA SER A 165 -3.95 -16.12 -0.73
C SER A 165 -4.79 -16.95 -1.70
N GLY A 166 -4.19 -17.91 -2.40
CA GLY A 166 -4.88 -18.85 -3.27
C GLY A 166 -4.99 -18.42 -4.74
N TYR A 167 -4.24 -17.41 -5.18
CA TYR A 167 -4.06 -17.15 -6.60
C TYR A 167 -3.11 -18.18 -7.22
N ASP A 168 -3.46 -18.66 -8.41
CA ASP A 168 -2.62 -19.53 -9.23
C ASP A 168 -2.13 -18.76 -10.46
N GLU A 169 -0.84 -18.88 -10.81
CA GLU A 169 -0.26 -18.16 -11.95
C GLU A 169 -0.79 -18.63 -13.30
N THR A 170 -1.22 -19.88 -13.40
CA THR A 170 -1.76 -20.49 -14.63
C THR A 170 -3.25 -20.27 -14.76
N TYR A 171 -3.99 -20.41 -13.66
CA TYR A 171 -5.45 -20.44 -13.65
C TYR A 171 -6.11 -19.19 -13.06
N GLY A 172 -5.32 -18.30 -12.46
CA GLY A 172 -5.80 -17.10 -11.79
C GLY A 172 -6.44 -17.39 -10.43
N TRP A 173 -7.39 -16.55 -10.04
CA TRP A 173 -8.18 -16.76 -8.81
C TRP A 173 -9.15 -17.94 -8.99
N PRO A 174 -9.35 -18.78 -7.96
CA PRO A 174 -10.29 -19.88 -8.03
C PRO A 174 -11.69 -19.36 -8.30
N GLN A 175 -12.32 -19.87 -9.36
CA GLN A 175 -13.70 -19.53 -9.67
C GLN A 175 -14.60 -19.99 -8.52
N LYS A 176 -15.56 -19.14 -8.12
CA LYS A 176 -16.61 -19.56 -7.20
C LYS A 176 -17.29 -20.79 -7.80
N LYS A 177 -17.29 -21.91 -7.07
CA LYS A 177 -18.21 -23.01 -7.38
C LYS A 177 -19.62 -22.42 -7.27
N SER A 178 -20.31 -22.37 -8.41
CA SER A 178 -21.72 -21.96 -8.50
C SER A 178 -22.61 -22.90 -7.72
#